data_AF-A0A350RHR0-F1
#
_entry.id   AF-A0A350RHR0-F1
#
_cell.length_a   1.000
_cell.length_b   1.000
_cell.length_c   1.000
_cell.angle_alpha   90.00
_cell.angle_beta   90.00
_cell.angle_gamma   90.00
#
_symmetry.space_group_name_H-M   'P 1'
#
loop_
_entity.id
_entity.type
_entity.pdbx_description
1 polymer ?
#
loop_
_entity_poly.entity_id
_entity_poly.type
_entity_poly.pdbx_seq_one_letter_code
_entity_poly.pdbx_strand_id
1 'polypeptide(L)'
;MTSYPSNTAGVIQALIDLQLAISGGGTGTQSVAALASSVAGEDLVKGEAVYIKSADGKAYKATSINSRERANVLGLAKESATAGDGITVVVRGPLEGLAGLSVGIDYFLGVDGVISTTAPSGGGIYSTFIGQALSATALDVQPFAPIYLT
;
A
#
# COMPACT_ATOMS: atom_id res chain seq x y z
N MET A 1 -3.57 -24.45 -48.30
CA MET A 1 -3.88 -23.87 -46.98
C MET A 1 -2.58 -23.54 -46.29
N THR A 2 -2.16 -22.28 -46.28
CA THR A 2 -0.96 -21.86 -45.55
C THR A 2 -1.31 -21.81 -44.07
N SER A 3 -0.75 -22.72 -43.27
CA SER A 3 -0.95 -22.71 -41.82
C SER A 3 -0.44 -21.39 -41.26
N TYR A 4 -1.21 -20.78 -40.35
CA TYR A 4 -0.75 -19.60 -39.64
C TYR A 4 0.52 -19.95 -38.84
N PRO A 5 1.52 -19.05 -38.81
CA PRO A 5 2.71 -19.24 -38.00
C PRO A 5 2.32 -19.31 -36.52
N SER A 6 3.02 -20.15 -35.74
CA SER A 6 2.73 -20.32 -34.33
C SER A 6 3.08 -19.04 -33.56
N ASN A 7 2.12 -18.52 -32.79
CA ASN A 7 2.30 -17.40 -31.88
C ASN A 7 2.84 -17.84 -30.49
N THR A 8 3.24 -19.11 -30.37
CA THR A 8 3.64 -19.74 -29.11
C THR A 8 4.76 -18.96 -28.41
N ALA A 9 5.76 -18.47 -29.13
CA ALA A 9 6.84 -17.66 -28.54
C ALA A 9 6.35 -16.32 -27.97
N GLY A 10 5.44 -15.63 -28.67
CA GLY A 10 4.88 -14.36 -28.22
C GLY A 10 3.96 -14.53 -27.01
N VAL A 11 3.16 -15.60 -26.99
CA VAL A 11 2.30 -15.93 -25.85
C VAL A 11 3.15 -16.33 -24.64
N ILE A 12 4.20 -17.14 -24.83
CA ILE A 12 5.12 -17.52 -23.73
C ILE A 12 5.82 -16.28 -23.17
N GLN A 13 6.31 -15.36 -24.01
CA GLN A 13 6.96 -14.14 -23.53
C GLN A 13 5.98 -13.26 -22.75
N ALA A 14 4.75 -13.07 -23.24
CA ALA A 14 3.73 -12.32 -22.53
C ALA A 14 3.36 -12.95 -21.17
N LEU A 15 3.36 -14.29 -21.09
CA LEU A 15 3.12 -15.02 -19.84
C LEU A 15 4.33 -14.94 -18.90
N ILE A 16 5.56 -14.94 -19.41
CA ILE A 16 6.79 -14.74 -18.62
C ILE A 16 6.85 -13.30 -18.09
N ASP A 17 6.51 -12.31 -18.91
CA ASP A 17 6.48 -10.90 -18.50
C ASP A 17 5.39 -10.68 -17.44
N LEU A 18 4.22 -11.30 -17.60
CA LEU A 18 3.16 -11.31 -16.60
C LEU A 18 3.61 -12.06 -15.33
N GLN A 19 4.29 -13.20 -15.48
CA GLN A 19 4.84 -13.94 -14.36
C GLN A 19 5.90 -13.14 -13.63
N LEU A 20 6.76 -12.37 -14.30
CA LEU A 20 7.75 -11.50 -13.67
C LEU A 20 7.09 -10.30 -12.99
N ALA A 21 6.05 -9.71 -13.60
CA ALA A 21 5.25 -8.65 -13.00
C ALA A 21 4.52 -9.11 -11.72
N ILE A 22 4.13 -10.38 -11.64
CA ILE A 22 3.45 -10.97 -10.48
C ILE A 22 4.44 -11.61 -9.47
N SER A 23 5.52 -12.24 -9.96
CA SER A 23 6.54 -12.93 -9.14
C SER A 23 7.61 -12.00 -8.55
N GLY A 24 7.59 -10.71 -8.93
CA GLY A 24 8.14 -9.64 -8.10
C GLY A 24 7.62 -9.66 -6.65
N GLY A 25 6.51 -10.37 -6.37
CA GLY A 25 5.95 -10.62 -5.04
C GLY A 25 6.75 -11.56 -4.14
N GLY A 26 8.03 -11.80 -4.44
CA GLY A 26 9.02 -12.14 -3.43
C GLY A 26 9.30 -10.92 -2.55
N THR A 27 10.02 -11.09 -1.45
CA THR A 27 10.38 -10.03 -0.49
C THR A 27 11.30 -8.93 -1.06
N GLY A 28 11.34 -8.75 -2.39
CA GLY A 28 12.07 -7.71 -3.09
C GLY A 28 11.15 -6.57 -3.52
N THR A 29 11.75 -5.41 -3.78
CA THR A 29 11.07 -4.22 -4.29
C THR A 29 10.23 -4.56 -5.52
N GLN A 30 8.92 -4.36 -5.42
CA GLN A 30 8.04 -4.47 -6.57
C GLN A 30 8.42 -3.40 -7.60
N SER A 31 8.55 -3.75 -8.87
CA SER A 31 8.71 -2.76 -9.95
C SER A 31 7.37 -2.13 -10.36
N VAL A 32 6.24 -2.70 -9.94
CA VAL A 32 4.88 -2.23 -10.25
C VAL A 32 4.00 -2.23 -9.00
N ALA A 33 3.30 -1.13 -8.77
CA ALA A 33 2.36 -0.98 -7.67
C ALA A 33 1.04 -1.73 -7.92
N ALA A 34 0.59 -2.52 -6.95
CA ALA A 34 -0.76 -3.06 -6.88
C ALA A 34 -1.71 -1.98 -6.36
N LEU A 35 -2.76 -1.68 -7.14
CA LEU A 35 -3.68 -0.58 -6.88
C LEU A 35 -5.07 -1.11 -6.52
N ALA A 36 -5.75 -0.44 -5.60
CA ALA A 36 -7.16 -0.64 -5.31
C ALA A 36 -7.91 0.69 -5.46
N SER A 37 -9.04 0.67 -6.18
CA SER A 37 -9.94 1.81 -6.28
C SER A 37 -10.99 1.74 -5.18
N SER A 38 -11.28 2.88 -4.54
CA SER A 38 -12.31 3.03 -3.52
C SER A 38 -12.93 4.43 -3.58
N VAL A 39 -13.80 4.74 -2.63
CA VAL A 39 -14.37 6.07 -2.40
C VAL A 39 -13.84 6.60 -1.08
N ALA A 40 -13.38 7.84 -1.05
CA ALA A 40 -12.93 8.49 0.16
C ALA A 40 -14.12 8.74 1.11
N GLY A 41 -13.98 8.28 2.36
CA GLY A 41 -14.97 8.47 3.42
C GLY A 41 -14.74 9.75 4.23
N GLU A 42 -13.55 10.33 4.11
CA GLU A 42 -13.10 11.60 4.67
C GLU A 42 -12.09 12.24 3.72
N ASP A 43 -11.59 13.43 4.05
CA ASP A 43 -10.51 14.05 3.28
C ASP A 43 -9.20 13.28 3.50
N LEU A 44 -8.65 12.77 2.40
CA LEU A 44 -7.43 11.97 2.36
C LEU A 44 -6.34 12.72 1.61
N VAL A 45 -5.12 12.65 2.12
CA VAL A 45 -3.94 13.24 1.51
C VAL A 45 -3.06 12.13 0.96
N LYS A 46 -2.42 12.40 -0.19
CA LYS A 46 -1.40 11.51 -0.75
C LYS A 46 -0.38 11.07 0.32
N GLY A 47 -0.12 9.76 0.37
CA GLY A 47 0.83 9.15 1.28
C GLY A 47 0.26 8.80 2.66
N GLU A 48 -0.97 9.22 2.98
CA GLU A 48 -1.63 8.80 4.21
C GLU A 48 -2.00 7.31 4.16
N ALA A 49 -1.81 6.62 5.27
CA ALA A 49 -2.24 5.24 5.43
C ALA A 49 -3.76 5.16 5.56
N VAL A 50 -4.36 4.23 4.82
CA VAL A 50 -5.80 4.07 4.74
C VAL A 50 -6.25 2.66 5.09
N TYR A 51 -7.44 2.57 5.69
CA TYR A 51 -8.16 1.33 5.92
C TYR A 51 -9.55 1.43 5.27
N ILE A 52 -10.20 0.27 5.08
CA ILE A 52 -11.59 0.22 4.63
C ILE A 52 -12.47 0.02 5.85
N LYS A 53 -13.40 0.94 6.05
CA LYS A 53 -14.36 0.85 7.15
C LYS A 53 -15.49 -0.10 6.78
N SER A 54 -15.74 -1.12 7.59
CA SER A 54 -16.71 -2.18 7.27
C SER A 54 -18.15 -1.68 7.22
N ALA A 55 -18.45 -0.56 7.88
CA ALA A 55 -19.80 0.00 7.97
C ALA A 55 -20.32 0.58 6.64
N ASP A 56 -19.44 1.14 5.81
CA ASP A 56 -19.81 1.85 4.57
C ASP A 56 -18.93 1.47 3.38
N GLY A 57 -17.87 0.68 3.58
CA GLY A 57 -16.97 0.21 2.53
C GLY A 57 -16.05 1.29 1.97
N LYS A 58 -15.96 2.47 2.60
CA LYS A 58 -15.15 3.59 2.12
C LYS A 58 -13.76 3.59 2.74
N ALA A 59 -12.83 4.28 2.08
CA ALA A 59 -11.47 4.49 2.56
C ALA A 59 -11.43 5.61 3.60
N TYR A 60 -10.84 5.33 4.75
CA TYR A 60 -10.63 6.27 5.86
C TYR A 60 -9.18 6.22 6.33
N LYS A 61 -8.72 7.24 7.06
CA LYS A 61 -7.38 7.29 7.65
C LYS A 61 -7.21 6.18 8.66
N ALA A 62 -6.21 5.34 8.42
CA ALA A 62 -5.80 4.31 9.36
C ALA A 62 -5.20 4.96 10.61
N THR A 63 -5.32 4.30 11.75
CA THR A 63 -4.72 4.80 12.99
C THR A 63 -4.26 3.64 13.85
N SER A 64 -3.12 3.79 14.50
CA SER A 64 -2.54 2.78 15.39
C SER A 64 -3.32 2.61 16.71
N ILE A 65 -4.29 3.47 16.99
CA ILE A 65 -5.08 3.46 18.23
C ILE A 65 -6.56 3.09 17.99
N ASN A 66 -7.32 2.99 19.08
CA ASN A 66 -8.77 2.74 19.15
C ASN A 66 -9.21 1.30 18.82
N SER A 67 -8.96 0.80 17.61
CA SER A 67 -9.46 -0.52 17.22
C SER A 67 -8.61 -1.21 16.18
N ARG A 68 -8.65 -2.55 16.18
CA ARG A 68 -7.93 -3.39 15.22
C ARG A 68 -8.36 -3.14 13.77
N GLU A 69 -9.62 -2.79 13.53
CA GLU A 69 -10.12 -2.47 12.19
C GLU A 69 -9.39 -1.24 11.62
N ARG A 70 -9.28 -0.18 12.41
CA ARG A 70 -8.63 1.07 11.99
C ARG A 70 -7.12 0.93 11.84
N ALA A 71 -6.51 -0.01 12.56
CA ALA A 71 -5.09 -0.34 12.44
C ALA A 71 -4.78 -1.31 11.29
N ASN A 72 -5.81 -1.92 10.68
CA ASN A 72 -5.65 -2.86 9.58
C ASN A 72 -5.53 -2.10 8.25
N VAL A 73 -4.31 -1.70 7.93
CA VAL A 73 -4.00 -0.87 6.77
C VAL A 73 -4.19 -1.66 5.48
N LEU A 74 -4.98 -1.11 4.56
CA LEU A 74 -5.08 -1.60 3.20
C LEU A 74 -3.87 -1.17 2.36
N GLY A 75 -3.43 0.09 2.53
CA GLY A 75 -2.35 0.67 1.74
C GLY A 75 -2.18 2.16 2.01
N LEU A 76 -1.49 2.85 1.11
CA LEU A 76 -1.31 4.30 1.15
C LEU A 76 -2.11 4.99 0.04
N ALA A 77 -2.68 6.16 0.32
CA ALA A 77 -3.35 6.99 -0.67
C ALA A 77 -2.37 7.43 -1.77
N LYS A 78 -2.71 7.13 -3.03
CA LYS A 78 -1.86 7.49 -4.19
C LYS A 78 -1.96 8.98 -4.55
N GLU A 79 -3.13 9.56 -4.31
CA GLU A 79 -3.46 10.96 -4.53
C GLU A 79 -4.32 11.48 -3.38
N SER A 80 -4.45 12.81 -3.28
CA SER A 80 -5.39 13.43 -2.35
C SER A 80 -6.81 13.40 -2.93
N ALA A 81 -7.80 13.17 -2.09
CA ALA A 81 -9.21 13.13 -2.47
C ALA A 81 -10.07 13.73 -1.34
N THR A 82 -11.18 14.36 -1.70
CA THR A 82 -12.13 14.86 -0.69
C THR A 82 -13.19 13.82 -0.38
N ALA A 83 -13.87 13.96 0.75
CA ALA A 83 -14.92 13.02 1.15
C ALA A 83 -15.99 12.84 0.06
N GLY A 84 -16.19 11.61 -0.39
CA GLY A 84 -17.13 11.24 -1.44
C GLY A 84 -16.51 11.06 -2.83
N ASP A 85 -15.27 11.50 -3.04
CA ASP A 85 -14.56 11.33 -4.30
C ASP A 85 -13.98 9.93 -4.46
N GLY A 86 -13.73 9.52 -5.71
CA GLY A 86 -12.96 8.31 -5.98
C GLY A 86 -11.49 8.48 -5.59
N ILE A 87 -10.89 7.43 -5.01
CA ILE A 87 -9.48 7.42 -4.62
C ILE A 87 -8.81 6.11 -5.02
N THR A 88 -7.56 6.19 -5.45
CA THR A 88 -6.68 5.05 -5.67
C THR A 88 -5.75 4.86 -4.48
N VAL A 89 -5.66 3.62 -4.01
CA VAL A 89 -4.79 3.21 -2.91
C VAL A 89 -3.70 2.28 -3.46
N VAL A 90 -2.44 2.55 -3.11
CA VAL A 90 -1.35 1.62 -3.34
C VAL A 90 -1.38 0.57 -2.24
N VAL A 91 -1.82 -0.63 -2.57
CA VAL A 91 -1.94 -1.77 -1.64
C VAL A 91 -0.59 -2.44 -1.43
N ARG A 92 0.18 -2.59 -2.51
CA ARG A 92 1.58 -3.06 -2.46
C ARG A 92 2.43 -2.40 -3.55
N GLY A 93 3.72 -2.32 -3.33
CA GLY A 93 4.71 -1.82 -4.28
C GLY A 93 5.00 -0.32 -4.17
N PRO A 94 5.73 0.26 -5.14
CA PRO A 94 6.32 1.58 -4.99
C PRO A 94 5.26 2.68 -5.10
N LEU A 95 5.18 3.50 -4.05
CA LEU A 95 4.50 4.79 -4.09
C LEU A 95 5.55 5.90 -4.20
N GLU A 96 5.46 6.69 -5.25
CA GLU A 96 6.38 7.80 -5.53
C GLU A 96 5.79 9.17 -5.17
N GLY A 97 6.67 10.17 -5.06
CA GLY A 97 6.31 11.56 -4.81
C GLY A 97 5.81 11.79 -3.38
N LEU A 98 6.36 11.05 -2.43
CA LEU A 98 6.42 11.44 -1.03
C LEU A 98 7.61 12.39 -0.82
N ALA A 99 7.80 12.86 0.42
CA ALA A 99 8.94 13.63 0.83
C ALA A 99 9.39 13.23 2.24
N GLY A 100 10.65 13.53 2.56
CA GLY A 100 11.19 13.33 3.91
C GLY A 100 11.42 11.87 4.31
N LEU A 101 11.48 10.96 3.33
CA LEU A 101 11.77 9.55 3.63
C LEU A 101 13.27 9.33 3.87
N SER A 102 13.59 8.40 4.76
CA SER A 102 14.97 7.96 5.03
C SER A 102 15.20 6.62 4.34
N VAL A 103 16.07 6.60 3.33
CA VAL A 103 16.32 5.43 2.48
C VAL A 103 16.71 4.20 3.30
N GLY A 104 16.09 3.05 3.00
CA GLY A 104 16.34 1.78 3.68
C GLY A 104 15.73 1.67 5.08
N ILE A 105 14.96 2.67 5.53
CA ILE A 105 14.28 2.64 6.81
C ILE A 105 12.85 2.12 6.66
N ASP A 106 12.46 1.33 7.65
CA ASP A 106 11.12 0.77 7.81
C ASP A 106 10.16 1.82 8.40
N TYR A 107 8.97 1.89 7.83
CA TYR A 107 7.89 2.79 8.23
C TYR A 107 6.73 2.00 8.83
N PHE A 108 6.17 2.56 9.90
CA PHE A 108 5.07 2.01 10.68
C PHE A 108 3.90 2.98 10.73
N LEU A 109 2.71 2.44 10.97
CA LEU A 109 1.49 3.21 11.14
C LEU A 109 1.56 4.07 12.41
N GLY A 110 1.32 5.37 12.25
CA GLY A 110 1.09 6.32 13.32
C GLY A 110 -0.40 6.57 13.57
N VAL A 111 -0.70 7.71 14.20
CA VAL A 111 -2.06 8.18 14.45
C VAL A 111 -2.54 8.99 13.23
N ASP A 112 -3.82 8.86 12.88
CA ASP A 112 -4.50 9.64 11.83
C ASP A 112 -3.81 9.63 10.45
N GLY A 113 -3.45 8.45 9.97
CA GLY A 113 -2.92 8.22 8.62
C GLY A 113 -1.43 8.52 8.47
N VAL A 114 -0.78 9.04 9.51
CA VAL A 114 0.66 9.35 9.48
C VAL A 114 1.49 8.07 9.46
N ILE A 115 2.63 8.10 8.76
CA ILE A 115 3.66 7.06 8.81
C ILE A 115 4.88 7.56 9.59
N SER A 116 5.52 6.68 10.36
CA SER A 116 6.66 7.00 11.23
C SER A 116 7.76 5.96 11.10
N THR A 117 9.02 6.37 11.24
CA THR A 117 10.18 5.45 11.31
C THR A 117 10.30 4.75 12.66
N THR A 118 9.53 5.18 13.66
CA THR A 118 9.52 4.57 14.98
C THR A 118 8.24 3.75 15.13
N ALA A 119 8.41 2.45 15.34
CA ALA A 119 7.29 1.57 15.66
C ALA A 119 6.54 2.10 16.89
N PRO A 120 5.20 2.13 16.86
CA PRO A 120 4.42 2.53 18.03
C PRO A 120 4.78 1.65 19.23
N SER A 121 4.99 2.28 20.39
CA SER A 121 5.33 1.59 21.63
C SER A 121 4.41 2.08 22.76
N GLY A 122 3.95 1.15 23.59
CA GLY A 122 3.00 1.43 24.68
C GLY A 122 1.84 0.45 24.67
N GLY A 123 1.20 0.27 25.82
CA GLY A 123 0.03 -0.61 25.95
C GLY A 123 -1.21 0.00 25.29
N GLY A 124 -2.05 -0.84 24.68
CA GLY A 124 -3.30 -0.40 24.06
C GLY A 124 -3.15 0.15 22.64
N ILE A 125 -2.03 -0.15 21.97
CA ILE A 125 -1.70 0.35 20.63
C ILE A 125 -1.50 -0.83 19.68
N TYR A 126 -1.84 -0.65 18.41
CA TYR A 126 -1.58 -1.58 17.33
C TYR A 126 -0.36 -1.13 16.53
N SER A 127 0.66 -1.99 16.46
CA SER A 127 1.83 -1.78 15.61
C SER A 127 1.59 -2.44 14.25
N THR A 128 1.61 -1.63 13.19
CA THR A 128 1.44 -2.08 11.80
C THR A 128 2.64 -1.61 10.99
N PHE A 129 3.40 -2.54 10.45
CA PHE A 129 4.43 -2.24 9.46
C PHE A 129 3.77 -1.89 8.12
N ILE A 130 4.23 -0.80 7.50
CA ILE A 130 3.67 -0.24 6.26
C ILE A 130 4.53 -0.57 5.06
N GLY A 131 5.85 -0.48 5.20
CA GLY A 131 6.76 -0.53 4.07
C GLY A 131 8.15 0.00 4.37
N GLN A 132 9.03 -0.06 3.39
CA GLN A 132 10.41 0.42 3.49
C GLN A 132 10.69 1.49 2.43
N ALA A 133 11.47 2.53 2.78
CA ALA A 133 11.81 3.58 1.84
C ALA A 133 12.84 3.10 0.80
N LEU A 134 12.47 3.19 -0.48
CA LEU A 134 13.35 2.93 -1.62
C LEU A 134 14.24 4.12 -1.92
N SER A 135 13.74 5.34 -1.68
CA SER A 135 14.44 6.60 -1.85
C SER A 135 13.87 7.65 -0.91
N ALA A 136 14.40 8.87 -0.93
CA ALA A 136 13.88 9.97 -0.12
C ALA A 136 12.44 10.40 -0.51
N THR A 137 11.93 9.90 -1.64
CA THR A 137 10.63 10.25 -2.21
C THR A 137 9.79 9.04 -2.63
N ALA A 138 10.28 7.82 -2.41
CA ALA A 138 9.59 6.59 -2.78
C ALA A 138 9.59 5.58 -1.62
N LEU A 139 8.41 5.02 -1.35
CA LEU A 139 8.20 3.97 -0.34
C LEU A 139 7.69 2.72 -1.04
N ASP A 140 8.30 1.57 -0.78
CA ASP A 140 7.74 0.27 -1.14
C ASP A 140 6.67 -0.10 -0.11
N VAL A 141 5.41 0.02 -0.52
CA VAL A 141 4.24 -0.25 0.32
C VAL A 141 4.06 -1.76 0.43
N GLN A 142 3.99 -2.27 1.64
CA GLN A 142 3.75 -3.68 1.94
C GLN A 142 3.16 -3.80 3.35
N PRO A 143 1.90 -3.42 3.56
CA PRO A 143 1.29 -3.45 4.88
C PRO A 143 1.17 -4.89 5.41
N PHE A 144 1.51 -5.08 6.68
CA PHE A 144 1.31 -6.35 7.39
C PHE A 144 0.11 -6.26 8.34
N ALA A 145 -0.32 -7.41 8.86
CA ALA A 145 -1.39 -7.45 9.84
C ALA A 145 -0.97 -6.71 11.15
N PRO A 146 -1.89 -5.95 11.78
CA PRO A 146 -1.61 -5.24 13.02
C PRO A 146 -1.30 -6.21 14.17
N ILE A 147 -0.27 -5.89 14.96
CA ILE A 147 0.09 -6.58 16.20
C ILE A 147 -0.36 -5.72 17.38
N TYR A 148 -1.16 -6.27 18.29
CA TYR A 148 -1.57 -5.56 19.50
C TYR A 148 -0.47 -5.59 20.56
N LEU A 149 -0.13 -4.43 21.10
CA LEU A 149 0.86 -4.27 22.15
C LEU A 149 0.15 -4.10 23.49
N THR A 150 0.48 -4.99 24.43
CA THR A 150 -0.06 -5.05 25.79
C THR A 150 0.82 -4.30 26.77
#